data_AF-A0A538JQ32-F1
#
_entry.id   AF-A0A538JQ32-F1
#
_cell.length_a   1.000
_cell.length_b   1.000
_cell.length_c   1.000
_cell.angle_alpha   90.00
_cell.angle_beta   90.00
_cell.angle_gamma   90.00
#
_symmetry.space_group_name_H-M   'P 1'
#
loop_
_entity.id
_entity.type
_entity.pdbx_description
1 polymer ?
#
loop_
_entity_poly.entity_id
_entity_poly.type
_entity_poly.pdbx_seq_one_letter_code
_entity_poly.pdbx_strand_id
1 'polypeptide(L)'
;MTTMAERLRQARVKIDDARDVVHGDTGASPVLVAVVDEFAGKAEKAAGADDERAAVIELEQAGDSAKAAVEADTGVAEATRQVVLDAHLAICIAKAKLDG
;
A
#
# COMPACT_ATOMS: atom_id res chain seq x y z
N MET A 1 -3.14 -22.95 5.21
CA MET A 1 -2.32 -21.81 5.67
C MET A 1 -2.07 -20.92 4.47
N THR A 2 -2.39 -19.64 4.55
CA THR A 2 -2.00 -18.66 3.53
C THR A 2 -0.48 -18.51 3.53
N THR A 3 0.18 -18.50 2.36
CA THR A 3 1.64 -18.28 2.24
C THR A 3 1.96 -16.78 2.27
N MET A 4 3.25 -16.41 2.41
CA MET A 4 3.63 -14.99 2.33
C MET A 4 3.35 -14.42 0.93
N ALA A 5 3.74 -15.15 -0.12
CA ALA A 5 3.42 -14.79 -1.49
C ALA A 5 1.92 -14.56 -1.75
N GLU A 6 1.03 -15.37 -1.16
CA GLU A 6 -0.42 -15.17 -1.27
C GLU A 6 -0.88 -13.90 -0.54
N ARG A 7 -0.31 -13.60 0.64
CA ARG A 7 -0.59 -12.34 1.35
C ARG A 7 -0.10 -11.12 0.57
N LEU A 8 1.09 -11.18 -0.02
CA LEU A 8 1.64 -10.12 -0.85
C LEU A 8 0.79 -9.88 -2.11
N ARG A 9 0.30 -10.96 -2.75
CA ARG A 9 -0.68 -10.85 -3.85
C ARG A 9 -1.98 -10.18 -3.40
N GLN A 10 -2.51 -10.54 -2.23
CA GLN A 10 -3.72 -9.91 -1.69
C GLN A 10 -3.51 -8.43 -1.31
N ALA A 11 -2.36 -8.10 -0.73
CA ALA A 11 -1.99 -6.70 -0.46
C ALA A 11 -1.85 -5.92 -1.76
N ARG A 12 -1.20 -6.49 -2.78
CA ARG A 12 -1.06 -5.88 -4.11
C ARG A 12 -2.40 -5.48 -4.71
N VAL A 13 -3.41 -6.35 -4.69
CA VAL A 13 -4.75 -6.02 -5.20
C VAL A 13 -5.30 -4.75 -4.53
N LYS A 14 -5.23 -4.67 -3.20
CA LYS A 14 -5.71 -3.49 -2.46
C LYS A 14 -4.90 -2.23 -2.74
N ILE A 15 -3.59 -2.38 -2.97
CA ILE A 15 -2.69 -1.25 -3.27
C ILE A 15 -2.99 -0.70 -4.68
N ASP A 16 -3.25 -1.59 -5.64
CA ASP A 16 -3.65 -1.19 -7.00
C ASP A 16 -5.03 -0.50 -6.96
N ASP A 17 -5.99 -1.04 -6.20
CA ASP A 17 -7.29 -0.39 -5.99
C ASP A 17 -7.13 1.01 -5.36
N ALA A 18 -6.26 1.15 -4.35
CA ALA A 18 -5.98 2.43 -3.71
C ALA A 18 -5.38 3.44 -4.69
N ARG A 19 -4.45 2.99 -5.53
CA ARG A 19 -3.85 3.81 -6.59
C ARG A 19 -4.93 4.31 -7.55
N ASP A 20 -5.76 3.42 -8.08
CA ASP A 20 -6.80 3.78 -9.05
C ASP A 20 -7.81 4.77 -8.47
N VAL A 21 -8.21 4.58 -7.21
CA VAL A 21 -9.11 5.50 -6.50
C VAL A 21 -8.46 6.86 -6.27
N VAL A 22 -7.20 6.92 -5.84
CA VAL A 22 -6.46 8.18 -5.66
C VAL A 22 -6.30 8.94 -6.98
N HIS A 23 -5.99 8.25 -8.08
CA HIS A 23 -5.91 8.88 -9.40
C HIS A 23 -7.27 9.41 -9.89
N GLY A 24 -8.37 8.77 -9.48
CA GLY A 24 -9.73 9.22 -9.79
C GLY A 24 -10.25 10.36 -8.91
N ASP A 25 -9.60 10.63 -7.78
CA ASP A 25 -10.00 11.68 -6.85
C ASP A 25 -9.40 13.03 -7.26
N THR A 26 -10.25 13.93 -7.79
CA THR A 26 -9.84 15.28 -8.19
C THR A 26 -9.35 16.15 -7.03
N GLY A 27 -9.63 15.76 -5.80
CA GLY A 27 -9.17 16.41 -4.58
C GLY A 27 -7.80 15.91 -4.09
N ALA A 28 -7.28 14.81 -4.64
CA ALA A 28 -5.98 14.28 -4.25
C ALA A 28 -4.84 15.22 -4.65
N SER A 29 -3.93 15.48 -3.70
CA SER A 29 -2.73 16.25 -3.97
C SER A 29 -1.76 15.46 -4.87
N PRO A 30 -0.93 16.16 -5.68
CA PRO A 30 0.12 15.51 -6.46
C PRO A 30 1.12 14.70 -5.60
N VAL A 31 1.30 15.09 -4.34
CA VAL A 31 2.16 14.38 -3.39
C VAL A 31 1.55 13.03 -3.04
N LEU A 32 0.25 12.99 -2.68
CA LEU A 32 -0.43 11.73 -2.40
C LEU A 32 -0.35 10.80 -3.61
N VAL A 33 -0.66 11.29 -4.82
CA VAL A 33 -0.58 10.51 -6.07
C VAL A 33 0.80 9.89 -6.26
N ALA A 34 1.88 10.67 -6.11
CA ALA A 34 3.24 10.18 -6.27
C ALA A 34 3.60 9.10 -5.23
N VAL A 35 3.14 9.27 -3.98
CA VAL A 35 3.42 8.32 -2.91
C VAL A 35 2.66 7.01 -3.10
N VAL A 36 1.39 7.03 -3.51
CA VAL A 36 0.67 5.78 -3.82
C VAL A 36 1.17 5.09 -5.08
N ASP A 37 1.67 5.85 -6.07
CA ASP A 37 2.36 5.27 -7.23
C ASP A 37 3.64 4.53 -6.80
N GLU A 38 4.42 5.10 -5.88
CA GLU A 38 5.59 4.41 -5.32
C GLU A 38 5.20 3.17 -4.51
N PHE A 39 4.12 3.26 -3.72
CA PHE A 39 3.61 2.14 -2.95
C PHE A 39 3.20 0.98 -3.86
N ALA A 40 2.46 1.28 -4.94
CA ALA A 40 2.18 0.31 -5.99
C ALA A 40 3.48 -0.20 -6.62
N GLY A 41 4.41 0.65 -7.06
CA GLY A 41 5.67 0.19 -7.66
C GLY A 41 6.45 -0.80 -6.80
N LYS A 42 6.41 -0.68 -5.47
CA LYS A 42 7.01 -1.64 -4.54
C LYS A 42 6.20 -2.92 -4.37
N ALA A 43 4.87 -2.83 -4.35
CA ALA A 43 4.00 -3.99 -4.26
C ALA A 43 4.18 -4.95 -5.44
N GLU A 44 4.49 -4.42 -6.63
CA GLU A 44 4.76 -5.20 -7.85
C GLU A 44 6.02 -6.06 -7.68
N LYS A 45 7.08 -5.43 -7.16
CA LYS A 45 8.38 -6.05 -6.94
C LYS A 45 8.35 -7.08 -5.82
N ALA A 46 7.53 -6.85 -4.79
CA ALA A 46 7.46 -7.73 -3.62
C ALA A 46 6.94 -9.14 -3.95
N ALA A 47 6.06 -9.30 -4.94
CA ALA A 47 5.44 -10.59 -5.26
C ALA A 47 6.40 -11.63 -5.88
N GLY A 48 7.61 -11.22 -6.27
CA GLY A 48 8.63 -12.08 -6.86
C GLY A 48 10.03 -11.87 -6.29
N ALA A 49 10.14 -11.27 -5.09
CA ALA A 49 11.43 -11.03 -4.46
C ALA A 49 12.05 -12.32 -3.89
N ASP A 50 13.35 -12.48 -4.08
CA ASP A 50 14.11 -13.60 -3.51
C ASP A 50 14.22 -13.51 -1.98
N ASP A 51 14.28 -12.29 -1.44
CA ASP A 51 14.25 -12.00 -0.01
C ASP A 51 12.87 -11.47 0.39
N GLU A 52 11.99 -12.38 0.80
CA GLU A 52 10.64 -12.07 1.25
C GLU A 52 10.63 -11.07 2.42
N ARG A 53 11.63 -11.13 3.31
CA ARG A 53 11.68 -10.28 4.50
C ARG A 53 12.02 -8.85 4.13
N ALA A 54 13.04 -8.66 3.30
CA ALA A 54 13.39 -7.33 2.80
C ALA A 54 12.21 -6.72 2.02
N ALA A 55 11.57 -7.51 1.15
CA ALA A 55 10.43 -7.04 0.35
C ALA A 55 9.25 -6.59 1.20
N VAL A 56 8.90 -7.33 2.26
CA VAL A 56 7.81 -6.96 3.18
C VAL A 56 8.14 -5.68 3.94
N ILE A 57 9.39 -5.50 4.38
CA ILE A 57 9.83 -4.28 5.10
C ILE A 57 9.79 -3.06 4.16
N GLU A 58 10.35 -3.16 2.96
CA GLU A 58 10.35 -2.06 2.00
C GLU A 58 8.93 -1.66 1.59
N LEU A 59 8.05 -2.66 1.41
CA LEU A 59 6.66 -2.43 1.07
C LEU A 59 5.90 -1.75 2.22
N GLU A 60 6.17 -2.14 3.47
CA GLU A 60 5.57 -1.51 4.64
C GLU A 60 6.01 -0.05 4.82
N GLN A 61 7.29 0.25 4.63
CA GLN A 61 7.79 1.63 4.68
C GLN A 61 7.11 2.55 3.64
N ALA A 62 6.80 2.00 2.46
CA ALA A 62 6.04 2.71 1.45
C ALA A 62 4.57 2.87 1.83
N GLY A 63 3.98 1.84 2.44
CA GLY A 63 2.64 1.90 3.01
C GLY A 63 2.52 2.97 4.11
N ASP A 64 3.49 3.06 5.02
CA ASP A 64 3.53 4.07 6.07
C ASP A 64 3.60 5.48 5.49
N SER A 65 4.37 5.64 4.40
CA SER A 65 4.45 6.91 3.67
C SER A 65 3.10 7.25 3.01
N ALA A 66 2.42 6.29 2.39
CA ALA A 66 1.09 6.47 1.78
C ALA A 66 0.03 6.82 2.83
N LYS A 67 0.06 6.16 4.00
CA LYS A 67 -0.78 6.49 5.14
C LYS A 67 -0.54 7.93 5.60
N ALA A 68 0.72 8.30 5.84
CA ALA A 68 1.04 9.66 6.29
C ALA A 68 0.61 10.73 5.28
N ALA A 69 0.80 10.46 3.98
CA ALA A 69 0.38 11.36 2.91
C ALA A 69 -1.14 11.52 2.87
N VAL A 70 -1.90 10.43 2.92
CA VAL A 70 -3.37 10.51 2.86
C VAL A 70 -3.96 11.11 4.14
N GLU A 71 -3.31 10.89 5.30
CA GLU A 71 -3.67 11.51 6.56
C GLU A 71 -3.53 13.03 6.53
N ALA A 72 -2.44 13.52 5.92
CA ALA A 72 -2.15 14.94 5.76
C ALA A 72 -2.94 15.64 4.63
N ASP A 73 -3.41 14.90 3.64
CA ASP A 73 -4.16 15.44 2.50
C ASP A 73 -5.60 15.79 2.93
N THR A 74 -5.93 17.08 2.97
CA THR A 74 -7.27 17.56 3.35
C THR A 74 -8.23 17.68 2.16
N GLY A 75 -7.74 17.45 0.93
CA GLY A 75 -8.53 17.57 -0.30
C GLY A 75 -9.22 16.27 -0.71
N VAL A 76 -8.71 15.12 -0.29
CA VAL A 76 -9.28 13.80 -0.65
C VAL A 76 -10.65 13.54 -0.05
N ALA A 77 -11.46 12.79 -0.78
CA ALA A 77 -12.67 12.20 -0.26
C ALA A 77 -12.37 11.20 0.88
N GLU A 78 -13.30 11.07 1.83
CA GLU A 78 -13.18 10.10 2.92
C GLU A 78 -13.04 8.66 2.41
N ALA A 79 -13.74 8.31 1.33
CA ALA A 79 -13.62 7.01 0.68
C ALA A 79 -12.20 6.76 0.16
N THR A 80 -11.58 7.73 -0.51
CA THR A 80 -10.18 7.67 -0.98
C THR A 80 -9.22 7.43 0.18
N ARG A 81 -9.41 8.16 1.27
CA ARG A 81 -8.63 7.96 2.50
C ARG A 81 -8.75 6.53 3.01
N GLN A 82 -9.97 6.00 3.10
CA GLN A 82 -10.20 4.66 3.63
C GLN A 82 -9.52 3.58 2.79
N VAL A 83 -9.57 3.67 1.45
CA VAL A 83 -8.94 2.66 0.58
C VAL A 83 -7.41 2.63 0.75
N VAL A 84 -6.76 3.79 0.91
CA VAL A 84 -5.31 3.86 1.21
C VAL A 84 -4.99 3.24 2.58
N LEU A 85 -5.82 3.50 3.60
CA LEU A 85 -5.65 2.90 4.93
C LEU A 85 -5.85 1.38 4.92
N ASP A 86 -6.80 0.88 4.12
CA ASP A 86 -7.05 -0.55 3.96
C ASP A 86 -5.89 -1.27 3.25
N ALA A 87 -5.25 -0.59 2.28
CA ALA A 87 -4.05 -1.07 1.62
C ALA A 87 -2.85 -1.11 2.57
N HIS A 88 -2.67 -0.06 3.40
CA HIS A 88 -1.66 -0.04 4.47
C HIS A 88 -1.87 -1.17 5.49
N LEU A 89 -3.10 -1.38 5.95
CA LEU A 89 -3.40 -2.45 6.91
C LEU A 89 -3.07 -3.84 6.35
N ALA A 90 -3.30 -4.05 5.05
CA ALA A 90 -2.99 -5.33 4.41
C ALA A 90 -1.50 -5.69 4.48
N ILE A 91 -0.60 -4.71 4.28
CA ILE A 91 0.85 -4.95 4.42
C ILE A 91 1.26 -5.09 5.88
N CYS A 92 0.68 -4.34 6.82
CA CYS A 92 0.95 -4.54 8.25
C CYS A 92 0.57 -5.95 8.73
N ILE A 93 -0.55 -6.51 8.23
CA ILE A 93 -0.94 -7.90 8.52
C ILE A 93 0.08 -8.88 7.92
N ALA A 94 0.57 -8.66 6.69
CA ALA A 94 1.58 -9.51 6.09
C ALA A 94 2.88 -9.50 6.91
N LYS A 95 3.37 -8.32 7.32
CA LYS A 95 4.54 -8.15 8.20
C LYS A 95 4.37 -8.86 9.54
N ALA A 96 3.23 -8.68 10.21
CA ALA A 96 2.95 -9.36 11.48
C ALA A 96 2.94 -10.90 11.36
N LYS A 97 2.65 -11.45 10.18
CA LYS A 97 2.71 -12.90 9.91
C LYS A 97 4.07 -13.38 9.42
N LEU A 98 4.99 -12.48 9.09
CA LEU A 98 6.38 -12.79 8.82
C LEU A 98 7.17 -12.93 10.12
N ASP A 99 6.87 -12.09 11.12
CA ASP A 99 7.60 -12.01 12.39
C ASP A 99 7.14 -13.04 13.45
N GLY A 100 6.05 -13.78 13.22
CA GLY A 100 5.45 -14.72 14.18
C GLY A 100 5.28 -16.12 13.62
#